data_AF-A0A849Q0Z2-F1
#
_entry.id   AF-A0A849Q0Z2-F1
#
_cell.length_a   1.000
_cell.length_b   1.000
_cell.length_c   1.000
_cell.angle_alpha   90.00
_cell.angle_beta   90.00
_cell.angle_gamma   90.00
#
_symmetry.space_group_name_H-M   'P 1'
#
loop_
_entity.id
_entity.type
_entity.pdbx_description
1 polymer ?
#
loop_
_entity_poly.entity_id
_entity_poly.type
_entity_poly.pdbx_seq_one_letter_code
_entity_poly.pdbx_strand_id
1 'polypeptide(L)'
;MSKGSTREFSIFTGCLIPSKFPFIEVASRRVLKELGLKVHDIDGSSCCPNQMAIQSTDKDLWYTIAARNLALAEVSGFDIVSLCNGCYDTLKTVNSKLRSDNAFRDRINQRLEEHGLEFRGTIDVKHILQVLHDDVGLNTIDKAVKIPLGRFTFSPFVGCHVKRPMDHMGFDDPEDPYYLRDLIKATGAKVKRYPEQDDCCGGGFSIGRKDDVVPAARRVLRSVKEEGSDGLVVNCPYCFAQFFAGERKVKDIYFEDLELPILYITQLLGLAMGIDPLEMGMQYHFAASVGNEQGLVERIRGEVPEGFYSEEVTRAQLEICKRCLACTDDCAAAMTVPEYKPEEVLDLILDGKYEETIERADFWYCVNCHECTQHCPQGFGMVRLWVHLKNLAVERGIRPEVLVHRMEELEASGYSFTPDEELREECGLDCMEAPDIESFRKLIEDATRESE
;
A
#
# COMPACT_ATOMS: atom_id res chain seq x y z
N MET A 1 -12.06 -33.16 19.33
CA MET A 1 -11.67 -32.10 20.28
C MET A 1 -10.39 -32.51 20.98
N SER A 2 -9.21 -32.12 20.47
CA SER A 2 -7.98 -32.08 21.27
C SER A 2 -7.74 -30.62 21.67
N LYS A 3 -7.73 -30.36 22.97
CA LYS A 3 -7.22 -29.10 23.52
C LYS A 3 -5.69 -29.14 23.43
N GLY A 4 -5.09 -28.17 22.75
CA GLY A 4 -3.96 -27.42 23.32
C GLY A 4 -2.53 -27.93 23.11
N SER A 5 -2.08 -28.12 21.86
CA SER A 5 -0.67 -27.81 21.56
C SER A 5 -0.62 -26.55 20.70
N THR A 6 -0.08 -25.46 21.25
CA THR A 6 0.30 -24.27 20.49
C THR A 6 1.19 -24.72 19.32
N ARG A 7 0.86 -24.33 18.08
CA ARG A 7 1.71 -24.67 16.93
C ARG A 7 2.96 -23.79 16.97
N GLU A 8 4.13 -24.42 16.82
CA GLU A 8 5.43 -23.77 16.95
C GLU A 8 6.21 -23.86 15.63
N PHE A 9 6.85 -22.77 15.22
CA PHE A 9 7.68 -22.69 14.02
C PHE A 9 8.99 -21.96 14.30
N SER A 10 10.01 -22.23 13.50
CA SER A 10 11.21 -21.41 13.42
C SER A 10 11.04 -20.33 12.35
N ILE A 11 11.17 -19.06 12.71
CA ILE A 11 10.95 -17.95 11.76
C ILE A 11 12.24 -17.63 11.00
N PHE A 12 12.16 -17.66 9.68
CA PHE A 12 13.27 -17.28 8.80
C PHE A 12 12.97 -15.94 8.13
N THR A 13 13.67 -14.89 8.57
CA THR A 13 13.46 -13.50 8.11
C THR A 13 14.37 -13.12 6.94
N GLY A 14 15.36 -13.96 6.62
CA GLY A 14 16.32 -13.69 5.55
C GLY A 14 17.18 -12.47 5.83
N CYS A 15 17.58 -11.75 4.79
CA CYS A 15 18.51 -10.61 4.92
C CYS A 15 17.82 -9.24 4.80
N LEU A 16 16.78 -9.12 3.96
CA LEU A 16 16.20 -7.82 3.64
C LEU A 16 15.33 -7.27 4.78
N ILE A 17 14.53 -8.14 5.42
CA ILE A 17 13.68 -7.75 6.56
C ILE A 17 14.53 -7.15 7.69
N PRO A 18 15.51 -7.86 8.27
CA PRO A 18 16.28 -7.30 9.39
C PRO A 18 17.13 -6.08 8.98
N SER A 19 17.53 -5.97 7.71
CA SER A 19 18.37 -4.86 7.24
C SER A 19 17.61 -3.58 6.90
N LYS A 20 16.37 -3.69 6.38
CA LYS A 20 15.65 -2.55 5.78
C LYS A 20 14.22 -2.40 6.28
N PHE A 21 13.53 -3.50 6.57
CA PHE A 21 12.10 -3.48 6.88
C PHE A 21 11.78 -4.29 8.14
N PRO A 22 12.41 -3.99 9.30
CA PRO A 22 12.23 -4.78 10.53
C PRO A 22 10.77 -4.77 11.01
N PHE A 23 9.99 -3.74 10.65
CA PHE A 23 8.55 -3.69 10.93
C PHE A 23 7.74 -4.84 10.32
N ILE A 24 8.20 -5.45 9.21
CA ILE A 24 7.56 -6.65 8.63
C ILE A 24 7.67 -7.83 9.61
N GLU A 25 8.82 -7.97 10.26
CA GLU A 25 9.03 -9.01 11.27
C GLU A 25 8.16 -8.76 12.50
N VAL A 26 8.15 -7.52 13.00
CA VAL A 26 7.35 -7.12 14.17
C VAL A 26 5.87 -7.42 13.92
N ALA A 27 5.32 -6.95 12.80
CA ALA A 27 3.92 -7.22 12.42
C ALA A 27 3.65 -8.73 12.29
N SER A 28 4.54 -9.47 11.65
CA SER A 28 4.37 -10.91 11.45
C SER A 28 4.37 -11.69 12.78
N ARG A 29 5.31 -11.41 13.68
CA ARG A 29 5.34 -12.02 15.01
C ARG A 29 4.10 -11.67 15.82
N ARG A 30 3.65 -10.41 15.74
CA ARG A 30 2.48 -9.92 16.48
C ARG A 30 1.19 -10.57 16.01
N VAL A 31 1.00 -10.73 14.70
CA VAL A 31 -0.15 -11.43 14.10
C VAL A 31 -0.12 -12.94 14.38
N LEU A 32 1.03 -13.59 14.19
CA LEU A 32 1.16 -15.02 14.49
C LEU A 32 0.85 -15.32 15.97
N LYS A 33 1.29 -14.44 16.88
CA LYS A 33 0.95 -14.52 18.31
C LYS A 33 -0.54 -14.34 18.57
N GLU A 34 -1.20 -13.36 17.94
CA GLU A 34 -2.66 -13.15 18.05
C GLU A 34 -3.44 -14.40 17.60
N LEU A 35 -2.94 -15.08 16.55
CA LEU A 35 -3.49 -16.32 16.02
C LEU A 35 -3.12 -17.57 16.84
N GLY A 36 -2.41 -17.42 17.96
CA GLY A 36 -2.06 -18.52 18.85
C GLY A 36 -0.88 -19.39 18.38
N LEU A 37 0.00 -18.85 17.53
CA LEU A 37 1.24 -19.49 17.13
C LEU A 37 2.42 -18.92 17.92
N LYS A 38 3.41 -19.77 18.16
CA LYS A 38 4.69 -19.36 18.74
C LYS A 38 5.78 -19.51 17.69
N VAL A 39 6.62 -18.50 17.55
CA VAL A 39 7.74 -18.50 16.62
C VAL A 39 9.06 -18.33 17.36
N HIS A 40 10.06 -19.09 16.92
CA HIS A 40 11.41 -19.13 17.50
C HIS A 40 12.43 -18.66 16.48
N ASP A 41 13.50 -18.07 16.97
CA ASP A 41 14.59 -17.63 16.11
C ASP A 41 15.45 -18.83 15.68
N ILE A 42 16.11 -18.69 14.53
CA ILE A 42 17.13 -19.64 14.07
C ILE A 42 18.48 -18.98 14.31
N ASP A 43 19.08 -19.28 15.46
CA ASP A 43 20.34 -18.68 15.87
C ASP A 43 21.45 -18.94 14.85
N GLY A 44 22.16 -17.88 14.49
CA GLY A 44 23.26 -17.94 13.51
C GLY A 44 22.80 -18.14 12.06
N SER A 45 21.50 -18.12 11.77
CA SER A 45 21.00 -18.09 10.39
C SER A 45 21.55 -16.88 9.61
N SER A 46 21.77 -17.07 8.31
CA SER A 46 22.32 -16.05 7.43
C SER A 46 21.40 -15.80 6.22
N CYS A 47 21.93 -15.27 5.12
CA CYS A 47 21.16 -15.17 3.88
C CYS A 47 20.70 -16.56 3.41
N CYS A 48 19.52 -16.62 2.79
CA CYS A 48 18.94 -17.85 2.23
C CYS A 48 19.73 -18.53 1.11
N PRO A 49 20.93 -18.07 0.74
CA PRO A 49 21.32 -17.32 -0.48
C PRO A 49 20.28 -17.08 -1.59
N ASN A 50 20.37 -15.88 -2.20
CA ASN A 50 19.54 -15.49 -3.34
C ASN A 50 19.94 -16.25 -4.61
N GLN A 51 18.95 -16.85 -5.28
CA GLN A 51 19.08 -17.51 -6.58
C GLN A 51 19.67 -16.62 -7.69
N MET A 52 19.20 -15.37 -7.82
CA MET A 52 19.57 -14.49 -8.93
C MET A 52 21.07 -14.18 -8.94
N ALA A 53 21.67 -13.99 -7.77
CA ALA A 53 23.08 -13.67 -7.62
C ALA A 53 23.93 -14.92 -7.36
N ILE A 54 23.63 -15.68 -6.30
CA ILE A 54 24.52 -16.74 -5.81
C ILE A 54 24.33 -18.02 -6.60
N GLN A 55 23.09 -18.49 -6.82
CA GLN A 55 22.88 -19.73 -7.58
C GLN A 55 23.37 -19.60 -9.03
N SER A 56 23.19 -18.43 -9.64
CA SER A 56 23.65 -18.14 -11.01
C SER A 56 25.17 -18.11 -11.16
N THR A 57 25.91 -17.85 -10.07
CA THR A 57 27.38 -17.72 -10.09
C THR A 57 28.08 -18.94 -9.52
N ASP A 58 27.56 -19.50 -8.42
CA ASP A 58 28.06 -20.69 -7.76
C ASP A 58 26.91 -21.49 -7.12
N LYS A 59 26.47 -22.53 -7.84
CA LYS A 59 25.40 -23.44 -7.37
C LYS A 59 25.80 -24.20 -6.12
N ASP A 60 27.05 -24.59 -5.98
CA ASP A 60 27.50 -25.45 -4.89
C ASP A 60 27.63 -24.65 -3.58
N LEU A 61 28.05 -23.39 -3.68
CA LEU A 61 27.95 -22.41 -2.59
C LEU A 61 26.49 -22.14 -2.21
N TRP A 62 25.60 -21.98 -3.19
CA TRP A 62 24.16 -21.79 -2.96
C TRP A 62 23.55 -22.93 -2.15
N TYR A 63 23.80 -24.18 -2.55
CA TYR A 63 23.36 -25.37 -1.80
C TYR A 63 23.97 -25.43 -0.40
N THR A 64 25.27 -25.15 -0.26
CA THR A 64 25.98 -25.27 1.02
C THR A 64 25.44 -24.29 2.06
N ILE A 65 25.24 -23.01 1.71
CA ILE A 65 24.73 -22.01 2.66
C ILE A 65 23.26 -22.28 3.01
N ALA A 66 22.44 -22.67 2.03
CA ALA A 66 21.05 -23.02 2.29
C ALA A 66 20.94 -24.26 3.20
N ALA A 67 21.74 -25.29 2.97
CA ALA A 67 21.81 -26.49 3.81
C ALA A 67 22.27 -26.18 5.24
N ARG A 68 23.23 -25.25 5.41
CA ARG A 68 23.65 -24.75 6.72
C ARG A 68 22.46 -24.16 7.49
N ASN A 69 21.64 -23.32 6.84
CA ASN A 69 20.48 -22.72 7.49
C ASN A 69 19.41 -23.77 7.84
N LEU A 70 19.20 -24.77 6.98
CA LEU A 70 18.29 -25.89 7.28
C LEU A 70 18.79 -26.71 8.48
N ALA A 71 20.08 -27.06 8.51
CA ALA A 71 20.68 -27.79 9.64
C ALA A 71 20.58 -27.00 10.96
N LEU A 72 20.76 -25.67 10.92
CA LEU A 72 20.55 -24.82 12.10
C LEU A 72 19.09 -24.85 12.58
N ALA A 73 18.12 -24.81 11.66
CA ALA A 73 16.71 -24.90 12.04
C ALA A 73 16.33 -26.29 12.59
N GLU A 74 16.97 -27.37 12.12
CA GLU A 74 16.76 -28.71 12.68
C GLU A 74 17.21 -28.84 14.14
N VAL A 75 18.25 -28.08 14.54
CA VAL A 75 18.65 -28.00 15.95
C VAL A 75 17.53 -27.41 16.80
N SER A 76 16.78 -26.44 16.27
CA SER A 76 15.61 -25.86 16.93
C SER A 76 14.41 -26.83 16.98
N GLY A 77 14.35 -27.82 16.08
CA GLY A 77 13.35 -28.88 16.08
C GLY A 77 11.96 -28.48 15.60
N PHE A 78 11.82 -27.31 14.95
CA PHE A 78 10.56 -26.79 14.43
C PHE A 78 10.64 -26.56 12.92
N ASP A 79 9.51 -26.75 12.23
CA ASP A 79 9.39 -26.38 10.82
C ASP A 79 9.66 -24.89 10.62
N ILE A 80 10.20 -24.52 9.46
CA ILE A 80 10.49 -23.13 9.13
C ILE A 80 9.22 -22.44 8.62
N VAL A 81 8.93 -21.24 9.12
CA VAL A 81 8.05 -20.27 8.45
C VAL A 81 8.88 -19.15 7.83
N SER A 82 8.87 -19.08 6.50
CA SER A 82 9.53 -18.02 5.74
C SER A 82 8.56 -16.86 5.47
N LEU A 83 9.02 -15.64 5.75
CA LEU A 83 8.30 -14.40 5.43
C LEU A 83 8.61 -13.89 4.00
N CYS A 84 9.39 -14.62 3.21
CA CYS A 84 9.86 -14.16 1.91
C CYS A 84 9.76 -15.25 0.85
N ASN A 85 9.19 -14.93 -0.32
CA ASN A 85 9.09 -15.87 -1.44
C ASN A 85 10.47 -16.40 -1.86
N GLY A 86 11.47 -15.51 -2.00
CA GLY A 86 12.82 -15.93 -2.41
C GLY A 86 13.52 -16.81 -1.38
N CYS A 87 13.31 -16.56 -0.08
CA CYS A 87 13.87 -17.40 0.97
C CYS A 87 13.14 -18.75 1.03
N TYR A 88 11.82 -18.73 0.88
CA TYR A 88 11.00 -19.94 0.81
C TYR A 88 11.44 -20.82 -0.35
N ASP A 89 11.56 -20.26 -1.55
CA ASP A 89 11.99 -20.98 -2.75
C ASP A 89 13.35 -21.66 -2.56
N THR A 90 14.37 -20.89 -2.17
CA THR A 90 15.70 -21.47 -1.99
C THR A 90 15.68 -22.58 -0.94
N LEU A 91 15.13 -22.32 0.25
CA LEU A 91 15.18 -23.30 1.33
C LEU A 91 14.33 -24.53 1.02
N LYS A 92 13.16 -24.36 0.40
CA LYS A 92 12.27 -25.46 0.00
C LYS A 92 12.91 -26.33 -1.09
N THR A 93 13.49 -25.70 -2.12
CA THR A 93 14.21 -26.40 -3.20
C THR A 93 15.36 -27.23 -2.63
N VAL A 94 16.19 -26.63 -1.78
CA VAL A 94 17.35 -27.31 -1.20
C VAL A 94 16.93 -28.41 -0.23
N ASN A 95 15.90 -28.19 0.59
CA ASN A 95 15.34 -29.22 1.46
C ASN A 95 14.85 -30.44 0.65
N SER A 96 14.09 -30.19 -0.42
CA SER A 96 13.61 -31.25 -1.32
C SER A 96 14.77 -32.03 -1.96
N LYS A 97 15.80 -31.33 -2.46
CA LYS A 97 16.98 -31.97 -3.07
C LYS A 97 17.76 -32.82 -2.07
N LEU A 98 18.04 -32.31 -0.86
CA LEU A 98 18.79 -33.05 0.15
C LEU A 98 18.02 -34.26 0.72
N ARG A 99 16.68 -34.19 0.76
CA ARG A 99 15.84 -35.32 1.19
C ARG A 99 15.74 -36.43 0.15
N SER A 100 15.80 -36.08 -1.14
CA SER A 100 15.65 -37.03 -2.25
C SER A 100 16.96 -37.64 -2.75
N ASP A 101 18.11 -36.99 -2.51
CA ASP A 101 19.42 -37.41 -3.01
C ASP A 101 20.42 -37.62 -1.87
N ASN A 102 20.51 -38.86 -1.40
CA ASN A 102 21.39 -39.23 -0.28
C ASN A 102 22.87 -38.92 -0.58
N ALA A 103 23.36 -39.23 -1.79
CA ALA A 103 24.76 -39.01 -2.13
C ALA A 103 25.12 -37.51 -2.15
N PHE A 104 24.19 -36.68 -2.64
CA PHE A 104 24.34 -35.23 -2.59
C PHE A 104 24.29 -34.70 -1.16
N ARG A 105 23.37 -35.21 -0.34
CA ARG A 105 23.27 -34.88 1.10
C ARG A 105 24.57 -35.21 1.83
N ASP A 106 25.12 -36.39 1.62
CA ASP A 106 26.34 -36.83 2.31
C ASP A 106 27.53 -35.93 1.95
N ARG A 107 27.63 -35.49 0.67
CA ARG A 107 28.65 -34.53 0.23
C ARG A 107 28.52 -33.17 0.93
N ILE A 108 27.29 -32.67 1.10
CA ILE A 108 27.04 -31.40 1.79
C ILE A 108 27.32 -31.57 3.29
N ASN A 109 26.89 -32.67 3.90
CA ASN A 109 27.12 -32.96 5.31
C ASN A 109 28.61 -33.07 5.67
N GLN A 110 29.47 -33.58 4.78
CA GLN A 110 30.93 -33.56 4.99
C GLN A 110 31.47 -32.14 5.24
N ARG A 111 30.91 -31.12 4.60
CA ARG A 111 31.31 -29.72 4.83
C ARG A 111 30.69 -29.14 6.09
N LEU A 112 29.46 -29.52 6.39
CA LEU A 112 28.75 -29.06 7.58
C LEU A 112 29.37 -29.63 8.86
N GLU A 113 29.91 -30.85 8.80
CA GLU A 113 30.53 -31.54 9.94
C GLU A 113 31.75 -30.77 10.49
N GLU A 114 32.55 -30.14 9.61
CA GLU A 114 33.66 -29.25 10.01
C GLU A 114 33.19 -28.05 10.85
N HIS A 115 31.90 -27.74 10.82
CA HIS A 115 31.25 -26.67 11.57
C HIS A 115 30.27 -27.19 12.64
N GLY A 116 30.31 -28.50 12.94
CA GLY A 116 29.43 -29.11 13.96
C GLY A 116 27.96 -29.14 13.57
N LEU A 117 27.64 -29.10 12.27
CA LEU A 117 26.29 -29.13 11.74
C LEU A 117 26.07 -30.39 10.89
N GLU A 118 24.82 -30.84 10.80
CA GLU A 118 24.41 -31.97 9.98
C GLU A 118 22.97 -31.73 9.52
N PHE A 119 22.69 -31.90 8.23
CA PHE A 119 21.32 -31.92 7.72
C PHE A 119 20.76 -33.34 7.73
N ARG A 120 19.59 -33.52 8.35
CA ARG A 120 18.92 -34.81 8.57
C ARG A 120 17.61 -34.98 7.80
N GLY A 121 16.97 -33.89 7.38
CA GLY A 121 15.69 -33.89 6.65
C GLY A 121 14.46 -34.11 7.54
N THR A 122 14.52 -33.65 8.79
CA THR A 122 13.52 -33.80 9.86
C THR A 122 12.47 -32.69 9.90
N ILE A 123 12.77 -31.53 9.31
CA ILE A 123 11.85 -30.38 9.25
C ILE A 123 11.35 -30.14 7.82
N ASP A 124 10.27 -29.36 7.72
CA ASP A 124 9.81 -28.78 6.46
C ASP A 124 9.97 -27.25 6.45
N VAL A 125 9.89 -26.67 5.24
CA VAL A 125 9.88 -25.23 5.00
C VAL A 125 8.51 -24.85 4.49
N LYS A 126 7.83 -23.94 5.18
CA LYS A 126 6.53 -23.38 4.80
C LYS A 126 6.64 -21.89 4.52
N HIS A 127 5.80 -21.40 3.62
CA HIS A 127 5.63 -19.98 3.39
C HIS A 127 4.60 -19.40 4.37
N ILE A 128 4.71 -18.12 4.74
CA ILE A 128 3.74 -17.47 5.63
C ILE A 128 2.30 -17.59 5.13
N LEU A 129 2.06 -17.52 3.81
CA LEU A 129 0.72 -17.73 3.23
C LEU A 129 0.20 -19.14 3.53
N GLN A 130 1.06 -20.16 3.39
CA GLN A 130 0.71 -21.54 3.68
C GLN A 130 0.39 -21.73 5.16
N VAL A 131 1.19 -21.14 6.06
CA VAL A 131 0.94 -21.21 7.51
C VAL A 131 -0.39 -20.52 7.87
N LEU A 132 -0.67 -19.35 7.30
CA LEU A 132 -1.91 -18.62 7.58
C LEU A 132 -3.14 -19.32 6.98
N HIS A 133 -3.01 -19.95 5.81
CA HIS A 133 -4.13 -20.58 5.12
C HIS A 133 -4.40 -22.01 5.62
N ASP A 134 -3.38 -22.86 5.71
CA ASP A 134 -3.54 -24.29 5.99
C ASP A 134 -3.41 -24.59 7.48
N ASP A 135 -2.43 -23.98 8.14
CA ASP A 135 -2.18 -24.27 9.55
C ASP A 135 -3.14 -23.50 10.47
N VAL A 136 -3.32 -22.20 10.24
CA VAL A 136 -4.25 -21.37 11.01
C VAL A 136 -5.70 -21.59 10.55
N GLY A 137 -5.94 -21.54 9.23
CA GLY A 137 -7.26 -21.63 8.63
C GLY A 137 -8.01 -20.31 8.58
N LEU A 138 -8.67 -20.04 7.44
CA LEU A 138 -9.42 -18.80 7.19
C LEU A 138 -10.49 -18.51 8.26
N ASN A 139 -11.17 -19.54 8.78
CA ASN A 139 -12.17 -19.39 9.85
C ASN A 139 -11.57 -18.87 11.17
N THR A 140 -10.31 -19.21 11.47
CA THR A 140 -9.62 -18.68 12.65
C THR A 140 -9.28 -17.22 12.45
N ILE A 141 -8.86 -16.84 11.23
CA ILE A 141 -8.55 -15.45 10.86
C ILE A 141 -9.81 -14.59 10.92
N ASP A 142 -10.90 -15.04 10.28
CA ASP A 142 -12.20 -14.35 10.29
C ASP A 142 -12.69 -14.07 11.72
N LYS A 143 -12.59 -15.05 12.63
CA LYS A 143 -12.93 -14.87 14.05
C LYS A 143 -12.00 -13.92 14.81
N ALA A 144 -10.78 -13.72 14.34
CA ALA A 144 -9.83 -12.80 14.95
C ALA A 144 -10.03 -11.35 14.45
N VAL A 145 -10.81 -11.15 13.38
CA VAL A 145 -11.14 -9.81 12.86
C VAL A 145 -11.99 -9.05 13.87
N LYS A 146 -11.53 -7.86 14.25
CA LYS A 146 -12.23 -6.91 15.12
C LYS A 146 -12.67 -5.66 14.36
N ILE A 147 -11.96 -5.32 13.29
CA ILE A 147 -12.25 -4.21 12.38
C ILE A 147 -12.47 -4.81 10.99
N PRO A 148 -13.72 -5.11 10.60
CA PRO A 148 -14.03 -5.63 9.26
C PRO A 148 -13.67 -4.61 8.19
N LEU A 149 -12.96 -5.05 7.16
CA LEU A 149 -12.44 -4.17 6.11
C LEU A 149 -13.36 -4.09 4.87
N GLY A 150 -14.66 -4.39 5.00
CA GLY A 150 -15.58 -4.54 3.86
C GLY A 150 -15.87 -3.29 3.03
N ARG A 151 -15.52 -2.10 3.55
CA ARG A 151 -15.52 -0.86 2.76
C ARG A 151 -14.30 -0.71 1.86
N PHE A 152 -13.20 -1.43 2.14
CA PHE A 152 -11.96 -1.33 1.40
C PHE A 152 -11.81 -2.43 0.34
N THR A 153 -11.10 -2.09 -0.72
CA THR A 153 -10.78 -2.97 -1.84
C THR A 153 -9.27 -3.07 -2.00
N PHE A 154 -8.72 -4.28 -1.90
CA PHE A 154 -7.28 -4.51 -2.04
C PHE A 154 -6.94 -5.36 -3.26
N SER A 155 -5.81 -5.05 -3.88
CA SER A 155 -5.23 -5.84 -4.96
C SER A 155 -4.09 -6.72 -4.45
N PRO A 156 -4.07 -8.03 -4.76
CA PRO A 156 -3.03 -8.95 -4.32
C PRO A 156 -1.87 -9.01 -5.32
N PHE A 157 -0.63 -8.95 -4.85
CA PHE A 157 0.55 -9.30 -5.64
C PHE A 157 1.31 -10.45 -5.00
N VAL A 158 1.12 -11.66 -5.54
CA VAL A 158 1.63 -12.91 -4.96
C VAL A 158 3.14 -13.09 -5.17
N GLY A 159 3.66 -12.58 -6.28
CA GLY A 159 5.06 -12.74 -6.71
C GLY A 159 5.38 -14.13 -7.28
N CYS A 160 6.57 -14.25 -7.88
CA CYS A 160 6.93 -15.40 -8.72
C CYS A 160 7.40 -16.65 -7.94
N HIS A 161 8.29 -16.49 -6.95
CA HIS A 161 9.01 -17.60 -6.30
C HIS A 161 8.19 -18.38 -5.25
N VAL A 162 6.88 -18.16 -5.17
CA VAL A 162 6.00 -18.96 -4.33
C VAL A 162 5.10 -19.89 -5.16
N LYS A 163 5.00 -19.62 -6.47
CA LYS A 163 4.13 -20.33 -7.42
C LYS A 163 4.86 -21.47 -8.15
N ARG A 164 6.17 -21.35 -8.36
CA ARG A 164 6.94 -22.21 -9.26
C ARG A 164 8.33 -22.48 -8.69
N PRO A 165 8.93 -23.67 -8.94
CA PRO A 165 8.39 -24.80 -9.72
C PRO A 165 7.41 -25.70 -8.93
N MET A 166 6.50 -26.36 -9.64
CA MET A 166 5.34 -27.04 -9.03
C MET A 166 5.66 -28.34 -8.28
N ASP A 167 6.78 -28.98 -8.60
CA ASP A 167 7.17 -30.27 -8.04
C ASP A 167 7.44 -30.21 -6.53
N HIS A 168 7.78 -29.04 -5.98
CA HIS A 168 8.03 -28.88 -4.55
C HIS A 168 7.47 -27.60 -3.91
N MET A 169 6.91 -26.65 -4.66
CA MET A 169 6.16 -25.51 -4.07
C MET A 169 4.74 -25.91 -3.68
N GLY A 170 3.98 -26.48 -4.63
CA GLY A 170 2.78 -27.31 -4.48
C GLY A 170 1.59 -26.87 -3.61
N PHE A 171 1.65 -25.74 -2.88
CA PHE A 171 0.59 -25.37 -1.94
C PHE A 171 -0.48 -24.46 -2.54
N ASP A 172 -0.14 -23.62 -3.52
CA ASP A 172 -1.08 -22.71 -4.21
C ASP A 172 -1.12 -23.03 -5.71
N ASP A 173 -2.14 -22.52 -6.41
CA ASP A 173 -2.25 -22.67 -7.87
C ASP A 173 -1.23 -21.74 -8.58
N PRO A 174 -0.40 -22.26 -9.50
CA PRO A 174 0.64 -21.48 -10.16
C PRO A 174 0.11 -20.48 -11.20
N GLU A 175 -1.08 -20.73 -11.75
CA GLU A 175 -1.71 -19.92 -12.80
C GLU A 175 -2.83 -19.02 -12.24
N ASP A 176 -3.51 -19.45 -11.17
CA ASP A 176 -4.52 -18.64 -10.48
C ASP A 176 -4.41 -18.71 -8.94
N PRO A 177 -3.35 -18.12 -8.35
CA PRO A 177 -3.07 -18.23 -6.91
C PRO A 177 -4.19 -17.60 -6.08
N TYR A 178 -4.71 -18.34 -5.10
CA TYR A 178 -5.86 -17.92 -4.30
C TYR A 178 -5.54 -17.67 -2.82
N TYR A 179 -4.41 -18.16 -2.29
CA TYR A 179 -4.11 -18.06 -0.85
C TYR A 179 -4.10 -16.61 -0.37
N LEU A 180 -3.36 -15.73 -1.06
CA LEU A 180 -3.31 -14.32 -0.68
C LEU A 180 -4.69 -13.64 -0.80
N ARG A 181 -5.46 -13.98 -1.84
CA ARG A 181 -6.81 -13.43 -2.04
C ARG A 181 -7.75 -13.81 -0.92
N ASP A 182 -7.71 -15.08 -0.54
CA ASP A 182 -8.62 -15.60 0.48
C ASP A 182 -8.25 -15.09 1.87
N LEU A 183 -6.96 -14.89 2.14
CA LEU A 183 -6.51 -14.20 3.35
C LEU A 183 -6.96 -12.73 3.40
N ILE A 184 -6.93 -12.01 2.28
CA ILE A 184 -7.48 -10.64 2.20
C ILE A 184 -8.99 -10.67 2.42
N LYS A 185 -9.73 -11.56 1.74
CA LYS A 185 -11.19 -11.69 1.93
C LYS A 185 -11.57 -12.06 3.36
N ALA A 186 -10.76 -12.86 4.05
CA ALA A 186 -10.98 -13.21 5.45
C ALA A 186 -10.91 -12.01 6.41
N THR A 187 -10.38 -10.86 5.97
CA THR A 187 -10.47 -9.59 6.72
C THR A 187 -11.82 -8.87 6.55
N GLY A 188 -12.68 -9.39 5.67
CA GLY A 188 -13.89 -8.74 5.20
C GLY A 188 -13.68 -7.84 3.96
N ALA A 189 -12.43 -7.54 3.59
CA ALA A 189 -12.14 -6.68 2.43
C ALA A 189 -12.57 -7.29 1.10
N LYS A 190 -12.87 -6.41 0.14
CA LYS A 190 -13.04 -6.78 -1.27
C LYS A 190 -11.68 -7.01 -1.91
N VAL A 191 -11.63 -7.91 -2.89
CA VAL A 191 -10.41 -8.18 -3.67
C VAL A 191 -10.63 -7.76 -5.11
N LYS A 192 -9.70 -6.98 -5.65
CA LYS A 192 -9.69 -6.55 -7.04
C LYS A 192 -8.60 -7.28 -7.82
N ARG A 193 -8.93 -7.73 -9.02
CA ARG A 193 -7.98 -8.31 -9.99
C ARG A 193 -7.63 -7.25 -11.01
N TYR A 194 -6.43 -7.36 -11.57
CA TYR A 194 -5.88 -6.42 -12.54
C TYR A 194 -4.97 -7.19 -13.51
N PRO A 195 -4.78 -6.74 -14.76
CA PRO A 195 -4.08 -7.52 -15.79
C PRO A 195 -2.67 -7.98 -15.40
N GLU A 196 -1.89 -7.14 -14.73
CA GLU A 196 -0.50 -7.41 -14.34
C GLU A 196 -0.34 -8.16 -13.01
N GLN A 197 -1.41 -8.74 -12.45
CA GLN A 197 -1.36 -9.42 -11.13
C GLN A 197 -0.38 -10.60 -11.08
N ASP A 198 -0.10 -11.20 -12.24
CA ASP A 198 0.78 -12.36 -12.39
C ASP A 198 2.13 -12.00 -13.03
N ASP A 199 2.36 -10.72 -13.34
CA ASP A 199 3.63 -10.23 -13.86
C ASP A 199 4.75 -10.25 -12.79
N CYS A 200 6.00 -10.16 -13.25
CA CYS A 200 7.13 -9.94 -12.36
C CYS A 200 7.17 -8.49 -11.88
N CYS A 201 7.44 -8.26 -10.59
CA CYS A 201 7.58 -6.90 -10.03
C CYS A 201 8.79 -6.11 -10.60
N GLY A 202 9.71 -6.79 -11.29
CA GLY A 202 10.88 -6.18 -11.93
C GLY A 202 12.09 -5.94 -11.03
N GLY A 203 12.02 -6.22 -9.72
CA GLY A 203 13.14 -5.97 -8.80
C GLY A 203 14.45 -6.67 -9.20
N GLY A 204 14.35 -7.85 -9.83
CA GLY A 204 15.51 -8.61 -10.34
C GLY A 204 16.26 -7.93 -11.49
N PHE A 205 15.66 -6.96 -12.18
CA PHE A 205 16.31 -6.23 -13.27
C PHE A 205 17.49 -5.39 -12.80
N SER A 206 17.60 -5.10 -11.50
CA SER A 206 18.72 -4.37 -10.90
C SER A 206 20.11 -4.97 -11.18
N ILE A 207 20.19 -6.27 -11.52
CA ILE A 207 21.44 -7.01 -11.79
C ILE A 207 22.04 -6.66 -13.16
N GLY A 208 21.28 -6.08 -14.10
CA GLY A 208 21.82 -5.75 -15.43
C GLY A 208 21.02 -4.77 -16.29
N ARG A 209 19.81 -4.37 -15.85
CA ARG A 209 18.88 -3.51 -16.57
C ARG A 209 18.24 -2.50 -15.60
N LYS A 210 19.06 -1.62 -15.02
CA LYS A 210 18.63 -0.67 -13.98
C LYS A 210 17.51 0.27 -14.45
N ASP A 211 17.56 0.66 -15.72
CA ASP A 211 16.58 1.59 -16.32
C ASP A 211 15.19 0.97 -16.45
N ASP A 212 15.09 -0.37 -16.45
CA ASP A 212 13.82 -1.09 -16.54
C ASP A 212 13.18 -1.41 -15.17
N VAL A 213 13.90 -1.15 -14.07
CA VAL A 213 13.41 -1.44 -12.71
C VAL A 213 12.17 -0.61 -12.38
N VAL A 214 12.19 0.70 -12.64
CA VAL A 214 11.05 1.58 -12.35
C VAL A 214 9.89 1.37 -13.34
N PRO A 215 10.10 1.26 -14.66
CA PRO A 215 9.04 0.92 -15.61
C PRO A 215 8.25 -0.34 -15.24
N ALA A 216 8.93 -1.37 -14.73
CA ALA A 216 8.29 -2.62 -14.32
C ALA A 216 7.37 -2.43 -13.09
N ALA A 217 7.84 -1.70 -12.07
CA ALA A 217 7.00 -1.36 -10.92
C ALA A 217 5.82 -0.48 -11.33
N ARG A 218 6.07 0.54 -12.15
CA ARG A 218 5.06 1.49 -12.65
C ARG A 218 3.87 0.79 -13.30
N ARG A 219 4.13 -0.21 -14.15
CA ARG A 219 3.07 -0.95 -14.87
C ARG A 219 2.07 -1.58 -13.90
N VAL A 220 2.58 -2.27 -12.88
CA VAL A 220 1.73 -2.90 -11.85
C VAL A 220 1.02 -1.85 -11.02
N LEU A 221 1.74 -0.85 -10.51
CA LEU A 221 1.17 0.17 -9.62
C LEU A 221 0.05 0.97 -10.29
N ARG A 222 0.24 1.38 -11.55
CA ARG A 222 -0.78 2.06 -12.35
C ARG A 222 -2.03 1.19 -12.53
N SER A 223 -1.84 -0.06 -12.90
CA SER A 223 -2.96 -0.99 -13.13
C SER A 223 -3.80 -1.19 -11.87
N VAL A 224 -3.14 -1.39 -10.72
CA VAL A 224 -3.82 -1.49 -9.42
C VAL A 224 -4.60 -0.20 -9.10
N LYS A 225 -4.03 0.95 -9.46
CA LYS A 225 -4.62 2.26 -9.21
C LYS A 225 -5.83 2.52 -10.09
N GLU A 226 -5.71 2.28 -11.40
CA GLU A 226 -6.77 2.43 -12.41
C GLU A 226 -7.97 1.52 -12.11
N GLU A 227 -7.72 0.36 -11.50
CA GLU A 227 -8.76 -0.58 -11.06
C GLU A 227 -9.48 -0.18 -9.76
N GLY A 228 -9.09 0.95 -9.15
CA GLY A 228 -9.74 1.55 -7.98
C GLY A 228 -9.43 0.85 -6.65
N SER A 229 -8.23 0.28 -6.49
CA SER A 229 -7.84 -0.36 -5.22
C SER A 229 -7.37 0.66 -4.18
N ASP A 230 -7.77 0.46 -2.92
CA ASP A 230 -7.29 1.21 -1.74
C ASP A 230 -5.85 0.90 -1.37
N GLY A 231 -5.28 -0.18 -1.90
CA GLY A 231 -3.89 -0.56 -1.68
C GLY A 231 -3.48 -1.86 -2.36
N LEU A 232 -2.17 -2.04 -2.47
CA LEU A 232 -1.53 -3.27 -2.94
C LEU A 232 -1.06 -4.09 -1.75
N VAL A 233 -1.44 -5.38 -1.71
CA VAL A 233 -1.04 -6.29 -0.64
C VAL A 233 -0.05 -7.30 -1.19
N VAL A 234 1.09 -7.42 -0.52
CA VAL A 234 2.19 -8.31 -0.92
C VAL A 234 2.56 -9.29 0.19
N ASN A 235 3.18 -10.40 -0.18
CA ASN A 235 3.69 -11.41 0.76
C ASN A 235 5.20 -11.64 0.65
N CYS A 236 5.92 -10.75 -0.05
CA CYS A 236 7.36 -10.85 -0.26
C CYS A 236 8.03 -9.51 0.06
N PRO A 237 9.04 -9.45 0.94
CA PRO A 237 9.77 -8.23 1.27
C PRO A 237 10.49 -7.62 0.07
N TYR A 238 10.88 -8.45 -0.91
CA TYR A 238 11.52 -7.96 -2.13
C TYR A 238 10.52 -7.28 -3.07
N CYS A 239 9.31 -7.85 -3.21
CA CYS A 239 8.22 -7.21 -3.94
C CYS A 239 7.74 -5.94 -3.20
N PHE A 240 7.62 -6.01 -1.88
CA PHE A 240 7.36 -4.85 -1.03
C PHE A 240 8.35 -3.72 -1.31
N ALA A 241 9.65 -3.99 -1.20
CA ALA A 241 10.69 -2.99 -1.45
C ALA A 241 10.61 -2.39 -2.87
N GLN A 242 10.32 -3.23 -3.86
CA GLN A 242 10.21 -2.83 -5.25
C GLN A 242 9.03 -1.90 -5.52
N PHE A 243 7.86 -2.19 -4.95
CA PHE A 243 6.67 -1.35 -5.10
C PHE A 243 6.72 -0.12 -4.20
N PHE A 244 7.18 -0.28 -2.96
CA PHE A 244 7.32 0.81 -1.99
C PHE A 244 8.32 1.88 -2.47
N ALA A 245 9.51 1.48 -2.91
CA ALA A 245 10.45 2.43 -3.52
C ALA A 245 10.05 2.80 -4.96
N GLY A 246 9.27 1.94 -5.62
CA GLY A 246 8.76 2.14 -6.97
C GLY A 246 7.76 3.29 -7.04
N GLU A 247 6.82 3.36 -6.10
CA GLU A 247 5.80 4.40 -5.98
C GLU A 247 6.45 5.80 -5.96
N ARG A 248 7.38 6.01 -5.02
CA ARG A 248 8.17 7.25 -4.97
C ARG A 248 8.89 7.57 -6.28
N LYS A 249 9.56 6.58 -6.88
CA LYS A 249 10.32 6.79 -8.13
C LYS A 249 9.41 7.04 -9.32
N VAL A 250 8.20 6.50 -9.32
CA VAL A 250 7.21 6.74 -10.36
C VAL A 250 6.76 8.20 -10.30
N LYS A 251 6.48 8.72 -9.10
CA LYS A 251 6.24 10.14 -8.87
C LYS A 251 7.41 11.01 -9.34
N ASP A 252 8.63 10.69 -8.92
CA ASP A 252 9.82 11.50 -9.22
C ASP A 252 10.19 11.50 -10.73
N ILE A 253 10.01 10.38 -11.44
CA ILE A 253 10.48 10.20 -12.83
C ILE A 253 9.38 10.47 -13.85
N TYR A 254 8.15 10.04 -13.55
CA TYR A 254 7.02 10.11 -14.47
C TYR A 254 5.98 11.16 -14.09
N PHE A 255 6.16 11.83 -12.94
CA PHE A 255 5.21 12.82 -12.42
C PHE A 255 3.80 12.26 -12.19
N GLU A 256 3.73 10.96 -11.88
CA GLU A 256 2.50 10.25 -11.56
C GLU A 256 2.40 10.05 -10.05
N ASP A 257 1.47 10.77 -9.43
CA ASP A 257 1.18 10.65 -7.99
C ASP A 257 0.12 9.55 -7.81
N LEU A 258 0.55 8.32 -7.54
CA LEU A 258 -0.37 7.19 -7.41
C LEU A 258 -0.97 7.11 -6.00
N GLU A 259 -0.20 7.58 -5.01
CA GLU A 259 -0.47 7.55 -3.58
C GLU A 259 -0.96 6.18 -3.07
N LEU A 260 -0.55 5.11 -3.77
CA LEU A 260 -1.07 3.78 -3.57
C LEU A 260 -0.40 3.12 -2.36
N PRO A 261 -1.12 2.84 -1.28
CA PRO A 261 -0.56 2.19 -0.10
C PRO A 261 -0.06 0.78 -0.42
N ILE A 262 1.16 0.44 0.02
CA ILE A 262 1.74 -0.90 -0.13
C ILE A 262 1.79 -1.58 1.23
N LEU A 263 1.01 -2.65 1.44
CA LEU A 263 0.97 -3.39 2.69
C LEU A 263 1.57 -4.78 2.53
N TYR A 264 2.34 -5.21 3.54
CA TYR A 264 2.65 -6.62 3.69
C TYR A 264 1.45 -7.34 4.33
N ILE A 265 1.16 -8.58 3.92
CA ILE A 265 -0.06 -9.31 4.35
C ILE A 265 -0.29 -9.34 5.87
N THR A 266 0.76 -9.49 6.68
CA THR A 266 0.60 -9.48 8.15
C THR A 266 0.29 -8.09 8.71
N GLN A 267 0.65 -7.00 8.04
CA GLN A 267 0.19 -5.67 8.43
C GLN A 267 -1.32 -5.54 8.21
N LEU A 268 -1.82 -5.95 7.03
CA LEU A 268 -3.26 -5.92 6.74
C LEU A 268 -4.06 -6.78 7.72
N LEU A 269 -3.61 -8.02 7.98
CA LEU A 269 -4.25 -8.92 8.94
C LEU A 269 -4.24 -8.31 10.35
N GLY A 270 -3.13 -7.72 10.79
CA GLY A 270 -3.05 -7.09 12.10
C GLY A 270 -3.98 -5.88 12.25
N LEU A 271 -4.10 -5.06 11.20
CA LEU A 271 -5.08 -3.96 11.16
C LEU A 271 -6.51 -4.49 11.29
N ALA A 272 -6.87 -5.53 10.53
CA ALA A 272 -8.19 -6.16 10.62
C ALA A 272 -8.46 -6.78 12.01
N MET A 273 -7.43 -7.32 12.67
CA MET A 273 -7.49 -7.86 14.04
C MET A 273 -7.56 -6.76 15.12
N GLY A 274 -7.55 -5.48 14.73
CA GLY A 274 -7.56 -4.33 15.64
C GLY A 274 -6.29 -4.19 16.47
N ILE A 275 -5.15 -4.68 15.96
CA ILE A 275 -3.84 -4.52 16.60
C ILE A 275 -3.37 -3.08 16.34
N ASP A 276 -2.85 -2.43 17.38
CA ASP A 276 -2.30 -1.08 17.23
C ASP A 276 -1.13 -1.09 16.20
N PRO A 277 -1.19 -0.26 15.14
CA PRO A 277 -0.09 0.01 14.21
C PRO A 277 1.27 0.24 14.89
N LEU A 278 1.31 0.88 16.07
CA LEU A 278 2.54 1.10 16.82
C LEU A 278 3.13 -0.20 17.37
N GLU A 279 2.28 -1.14 17.82
CA GLU A 279 2.71 -2.49 18.22
C GLU A 279 3.24 -3.30 17.03
N MET A 280 2.83 -2.96 15.80
CA MET A 280 3.31 -3.57 14.56
C MET A 280 4.51 -2.84 13.94
N GLY A 281 5.01 -1.78 14.57
CA GLY A 281 6.15 -1.00 14.06
C GLY A 281 5.82 -0.15 12.82
N MET A 282 4.54 0.12 12.54
CA MET A 282 4.12 0.82 11.33
C MET A 282 4.54 2.29 11.29
N GLN A 283 4.89 2.92 12.42
CA GLN A 283 5.48 4.26 12.43
C GLN A 283 6.76 4.35 11.59
N TYR A 284 7.53 3.25 11.49
CA TYR A 284 8.73 3.19 10.65
C TYR A 284 8.39 2.96 9.17
N HIS A 285 7.24 2.36 8.90
CA HIS A 285 6.70 2.25 7.55
C HIS A 285 6.23 3.63 7.07
N PHE A 286 5.45 4.35 7.86
CA PHE A 286 4.93 5.69 7.53
C PHE A 286 6.04 6.71 7.29
N ALA A 287 7.05 6.74 8.18
CA ALA A 287 8.16 7.69 8.06
C ALA A 287 8.96 7.56 6.76
N ALA A 288 8.93 6.38 6.12
CA ALA A 288 9.63 6.11 4.88
C ALA A 288 8.70 6.18 3.65
N SER A 289 7.39 6.34 3.85
CA SER A 289 6.41 6.21 2.78
C SER A 289 6.18 7.50 2.01
N VAL A 290 5.86 7.32 0.74
CA VAL A 290 5.32 8.35 -0.15
C VAL A 290 3.87 7.99 -0.56
N GLY A 291 3.44 6.74 -0.37
CA GLY A 291 2.04 6.36 -0.43
C GLY A 291 1.23 6.91 0.74
N ASN A 292 -0.10 6.82 0.64
CA ASN A 292 -1.01 7.25 1.70
C ASN A 292 -1.29 6.14 2.74
N GLU A 293 -0.27 5.37 3.16
CA GLU A 293 -0.43 4.26 4.12
C GLU A 293 -0.94 4.74 5.48
N GLN A 294 -0.45 5.89 5.94
CA GLN A 294 -0.92 6.46 7.20
C GLN A 294 -2.40 6.82 7.10
N GLY A 295 -2.81 7.54 6.05
CA GLY A 295 -4.22 7.87 5.83
C GLY A 295 -5.09 6.62 5.65
N LEU A 296 -4.59 5.57 4.97
CA LEU A 296 -5.29 4.28 4.90
C LEU A 296 -5.50 3.67 6.30
N VAL A 297 -4.47 3.65 7.13
CA VAL A 297 -4.55 3.09 8.49
C VAL A 297 -5.51 3.89 9.37
N GLU A 298 -5.44 5.21 9.32
CA GLU A 298 -6.34 6.10 10.06
C GLU A 298 -7.80 5.94 9.58
N ARG A 299 -8.02 5.81 8.26
CA ARG A 299 -9.33 5.46 7.70
C ARG A 299 -9.79 4.12 8.24
N ILE A 300 -8.97 3.07 8.20
CA ILE A 300 -9.31 1.72 8.73
C ILE A 300 -9.73 1.81 10.21
N ARG A 301 -8.99 2.57 11.02
CA ARG A 301 -9.26 2.78 12.45
C ARG A 301 -10.49 3.65 12.74
N GLY A 302 -11.05 4.30 11.72
CA GLY A 302 -12.16 5.25 11.87
C GLY A 302 -11.74 6.57 12.50
N GLU A 303 -10.44 6.87 12.50
CA GLU A 303 -9.89 8.13 13.00
C GLU A 303 -10.04 9.24 11.97
N VAL A 304 -10.02 8.89 10.68
CA VAL A 304 -10.22 9.82 9.55
C VAL A 304 -11.49 9.44 8.77
N PRO A 305 -12.41 10.40 8.52
CA PRO A 305 -13.56 10.19 7.66
C PRO A 305 -13.17 9.79 6.23
N GLU A 306 -14.04 9.02 5.57
CA GLU A 306 -13.84 8.65 4.17
C GLU A 306 -13.82 9.90 3.27
N GLY A 307 -12.98 9.86 2.24
CA GLY A 307 -12.78 10.97 1.32
C GLY A 307 -11.96 12.13 1.87
N PHE A 308 -11.56 12.18 3.15
CA PHE A 308 -10.84 13.34 3.71
C PHE A 308 -9.40 13.51 3.18
N TYR A 309 -8.71 12.40 2.96
CA TYR A 309 -7.43 12.37 2.25
C TYR A 309 -7.66 11.76 0.87
N SER A 310 -7.02 12.33 -0.15
CA SER A 310 -7.09 11.90 -1.55
C SER A 310 -5.69 11.74 -2.13
N GLU A 311 -5.60 11.22 -3.37
CA GLU A 311 -4.37 11.16 -4.20
C GLU A 311 -3.62 12.48 -4.34
N GLU A 312 -4.31 13.58 -4.08
CA GLU A 312 -3.76 14.91 -4.25
C GLU A 312 -3.48 15.58 -2.90
N VAL A 313 -3.90 14.97 -1.79
CA VAL A 313 -3.89 15.55 -0.44
C VAL A 313 -3.64 14.47 0.62
N THR A 314 -2.38 14.28 0.99
CA THR A 314 -1.98 13.40 2.12
C THR A 314 -1.61 14.16 3.36
N ARG A 315 -1.71 13.50 4.52
CA ARG A 315 -1.19 14.02 5.78
C ARG A 315 0.27 14.46 5.69
N ALA A 316 1.13 13.65 5.08
CA ALA A 316 2.56 13.97 4.93
C ALA A 316 2.78 15.25 4.10
N GLN A 317 2.04 15.42 2.99
CA GLN A 317 2.07 16.64 2.20
C GLN A 317 1.60 17.85 3.03
N LEU A 318 0.54 17.71 3.83
CA LEU A 318 0.04 18.77 4.71
C LEU A 318 1.04 19.15 5.80
N GLU A 319 1.72 18.18 6.42
CA GLU A 319 2.77 18.42 7.42
C GLU A 319 3.98 19.17 6.86
N ILE A 320 4.29 18.97 5.57
CA ILE A 320 5.32 19.74 4.86
C ILE A 320 4.79 21.13 4.50
N CYS A 321 3.58 21.20 3.93
CA CYS A 321 2.96 22.42 3.44
C CYS A 321 2.80 23.46 4.57
N LYS A 322 2.38 23.02 5.75
CA LYS A 322 2.21 23.89 6.93
C LYS A 322 3.48 24.65 7.34
N ARG A 323 4.67 24.14 7.02
CA ARG A 323 5.93 24.70 7.54
C ARG A 323 6.30 26.07 6.95
N CYS A 324 5.84 26.38 5.73
CA CYS A 324 6.23 27.62 5.07
C CYS A 324 5.31 28.81 5.37
N LEU A 325 4.07 28.56 5.82
CA LEU A 325 3.05 29.58 6.11
C LEU A 325 2.76 30.57 4.97
N ALA A 326 3.12 30.24 3.72
CA ALA A 326 2.83 31.09 2.55
C ALA A 326 1.34 31.42 2.38
N CYS A 327 0.45 30.53 2.83
CA CYS A 327 -0.99 30.79 2.81
C CYS A 327 -1.43 31.90 3.78
N THR A 328 -0.67 32.15 4.85
CA THR A 328 -0.91 33.22 5.80
C THR A 328 -0.20 34.49 5.35
N ASP A 329 1.06 34.38 4.93
CA ASP A 329 1.95 35.52 4.71
C ASP A 329 1.86 36.12 3.30
N ASP A 330 1.60 35.29 2.27
CA ASP A 330 1.61 35.72 0.86
C ASP A 330 0.21 35.82 0.26
N CYS A 331 -0.82 35.22 0.89
CA CYS A 331 -2.16 35.19 0.32
C CYS A 331 -2.86 36.55 0.47
N ALA A 332 -3.17 37.19 -0.66
CA ALA A 332 -3.94 38.44 -0.66
C ALA A 332 -5.29 38.32 0.07
N ALA A 333 -5.96 37.16 -0.03
CA ALA A 333 -7.20 36.92 0.69
C ALA A 333 -6.97 36.87 2.22
N ALA A 334 -5.94 36.17 2.70
CA ALA A 334 -5.63 36.07 4.12
C ALA A 334 -5.18 37.42 4.70
N MET A 335 -4.43 38.21 3.93
CA MET A 335 -4.04 39.57 4.32
C MET A 335 -5.22 40.55 4.38
N THR A 336 -6.31 40.28 3.64
CA THR A 336 -7.45 41.20 3.52
C THR A 336 -8.63 40.80 4.41
N VAL A 337 -8.85 39.51 4.63
CA VAL A 337 -10.00 38.95 5.35
C VAL A 337 -9.54 38.41 6.71
N PRO A 338 -9.76 39.13 7.81
CA PRO A 338 -9.27 38.74 9.14
C PRO A 338 -9.76 37.37 9.64
N GLU A 339 -10.93 36.95 9.15
CA GLU A 339 -11.55 35.65 9.47
C GLU A 339 -10.90 34.48 8.73
N TYR A 340 -10.23 34.74 7.60
CA TYR A 340 -9.60 33.69 6.81
C TYR A 340 -8.21 33.37 7.34
N LYS A 341 -8.12 32.26 8.08
CA LYS A 341 -6.88 31.79 8.72
C LYS A 341 -6.50 30.38 8.28
N PRO A 342 -5.85 30.25 7.09
CA PRO A 342 -5.43 28.98 6.50
C PRO A 342 -4.66 28.05 7.44
N GLU A 343 -3.78 28.61 8.26
CA GLU A 343 -2.91 27.87 9.17
C GLU A 343 -3.69 27.15 10.27
N GLU A 344 -4.75 27.78 10.79
CA GLU A 344 -5.58 27.17 11.83
C GLU A 344 -6.45 26.04 11.25
N VAL A 345 -6.86 26.15 9.98
CA VAL A 345 -7.53 25.05 9.28
C VAL A 345 -6.56 23.86 9.14
N LEU A 346 -5.29 24.11 8.77
CA LEU A 346 -4.26 23.06 8.76
C LEU A 346 -4.01 22.45 10.13
N ASP A 347 -4.02 23.25 11.21
CA ASP A 347 -3.91 22.75 12.58
C ASP A 347 -5.00 21.73 12.89
N LEU A 348 -6.27 22.09 12.63
CA LEU A 348 -7.41 21.20 12.88
C LEU A 348 -7.30 19.87 12.13
N ILE A 349 -6.86 19.91 10.88
CA ILE A 349 -6.67 18.71 10.07
C ILE A 349 -5.60 17.81 10.66
N LEU A 350 -4.46 18.37 11.03
CA LEU A 350 -3.34 17.62 11.57
C LEU A 350 -3.62 17.11 13.00
N ASP A 351 -4.50 17.79 13.73
CA ASP A 351 -5.01 17.40 15.05
C ASP A 351 -6.16 16.37 14.97
N GLY A 352 -6.58 15.99 13.76
CA GLY A 352 -7.62 14.98 13.56
C GLY A 352 -9.05 15.48 13.75
N LYS A 353 -9.25 16.80 13.72
CA LYS A 353 -10.55 17.47 13.92
C LYS A 353 -11.23 17.73 12.57
N TYR A 354 -11.50 16.66 11.84
CA TYR A 354 -11.95 16.69 10.45
C TYR A 354 -13.33 17.35 10.27
N GLU A 355 -14.28 17.03 11.14
CA GLU A 355 -15.62 17.61 11.15
C GLU A 355 -15.57 19.11 11.46
N GLU A 356 -14.79 19.51 12.47
CA GLU A 356 -14.57 20.92 12.83
C GLU A 356 -13.93 21.69 11.66
N THR A 357 -13.04 21.04 10.92
CA THR A 357 -12.40 21.61 9.72
C THR A 357 -13.45 21.93 8.65
N ILE A 358 -14.35 21.01 8.34
CA ILE A 358 -15.39 21.23 7.32
C ILE A 358 -16.39 22.31 7.76
N GLU A 359 -16.76 22.34 9.05
CA GLU A 359 -17.72 23.30 9.58
C GLU A 359 -17.22 24.75 9.60
N ARG A 360 -15.90 25.00 9.61
CA ARG A 360 -15.35 26.36 9.59
C ARG A 360 -15.76 27.17 8.37
N ALA A 361 -15.87 26.52 7.21
CA ALA A 361 -16.22 27.13 5.92
C ALA A 361 -15.35 28.32 5.45
N ASP A 362 -14.32 28.73 6.19
CA ASP A 362 -13.42 29.83 5.81
C ASP A 362 -12.49 29.46 4.65
N PHE A 363 -12.26 28.17 4.39
CA PHE A 363 -11.62 27.69 3.16
C PHE A 363 -12.37 28.12 1.88
N TRP A 364 -13.62 28.57 1.96
CA TRP A 364 -14.35 29.18 0.83
C TRP A 364 -13.78 30.53 0.37
N TYR A 365 -13.00 31.23 1.20
CA TYR A 365 -12.30 32.46 0.79
C TYR A 365 -11.16 32.20 -0.19
N CYS A 366 -10.67 30.97 -0.31
CA CYS A 366 -9.74 30.63 -1.37
C CYS A 366 -10.40 30.79 -2.73
N VAL A 367 -9.82 31.60 -3.62
CA VAL A 367 -10.32 31.82 -4.99
C VAL A 367 -9.63 30.93 -6.04
N ASN A 368 -8.88 29.91 -5.59
CA ASN A 368 -8.16 28.98 -6.46
C ASN A 368 -7.18 29.67 -7.46
N CYS A 369 -6.51 30.76 -7.05
CA CYS A 369 -5.60 31.51 -7.94
C CYS A 369 -4.23 30.85 -8.19
N HIS A 370 -3.91 29.77 -7.47
CA HIS A 370 -2.64 29.01 -7.55
C HIS A 370 -1.35 29.77 -7.17
N GLU A 371 -1.43 30.98 -6.60
CA GLU A 371 -0.26 31.72 -6.10
C GLU A 371 0.60 30.87 -5.16
N CYS A 372 -0.03 30.19 -4.21
CA CYS A 372 0.65 29.32 -3.26
C CYS A 372 1.35 28.12 -3.92
N THR A 373 0.89 27.69 -5.10
CA THR A 373 1.53 26.60 -5.85
C THR A 373 2.78 27.11 -6.57
N GLN A 374 2.73 28.31 -7.15
CA GLN A 374 3.88 28.92 -7.84
C GLN A 374 5.07 29.15 -6.91
N HIS A 375 4.81 29.55 -5.66
CA HIS A 375 5.85 29.78 -4.66
C HIS A 375 6.21 28.52 -3.86
N CYS A 376 5.55 27.39 -4.10
CA CYS A 376 5.80 26.16 -3.35
C CYS A 376 7.07 25.46 -3.86
N PRO A 377 8.13 25.31 -3.04
CA PRO A 377 9.34 24.57 -3.44
C PRO A 377 9.08 23.06 -3.60
N GLN A 378 7.91 22.57 -3.19
CA GLN A 378 7.49 21.18 -3.30
C GLN A 378 6.42 20.96 -4.37
N GLY A 379 5.96 22.02 -5.05
CA GLY A 379 4.95 21.94 -6.11
C GLY A 379 3.53 21.55 -5.67
N PHE A 380 3.26 21.49 -4.36
CA PHE A 380 1.93 21.17 -3.80
C PHE A 380 1.00 22.39 -3.85
N GLY A 381 1.26 23.38 -2.98
CA GLY A 381 0.40 24.53 -2.78
C GLY A 381 -0.97 24.19 -2.17
N MET A 382 -1.55 25.13 -1.43
CA MET A 382 -2.80 24.91 -0.66
C MET A 382 -4.07 24.79 -1.50
N VAL A 383 -4.07 25.21 -2.78
CA VAL A 383 -5.28 25.20 -3.61
C VAL A 383 -5.90 23.81 -3.70
N ARG A 384 -5.09 22.75 -3.81
CA ARG A 384 -5.60 21.37 -3.91
C ARG A 384 -6.39 20.97 -2.66
N LEU A 385 -5.84 21.26 -1.48
CA LEU A 385 -6.54 21.04 -0.21
C LEU A 385 -7.86 21.83 -0.14
N TRP A 386 -7.87 23.10 -0.54
CA TRP A 386 -9.09 23.91 -0.50
C TRP A 386 -10.17 23.47 -1.47
N VAL A 387 -9.80 23.09 -2.70
CA VAL A 387 -10.76 22.49 -3.64
C VAL A 387 -11.33 21.20 -3.05
N HIS A 388 -10.48 20.36 -2.46
CA HIS A 388 -10.89 19.12 -1.84
C HIS A 388 -11.86 19.33 -0.66
N LEU A 389 -11.54 20.24 0.27
CA LEU A 389 -12.44 20.57 1.39
C LEU A 389 -13.77 21.17 0.93
N LYS A 390 -13.78 21.98 -0.13
CA LYS A 390 -15.02 22.52 -0.70
C LYS A 390 -15.93 21.41 -1.23
N ASN A 391 -15.37 20.43 -1.92
CA ASN A 391 -16.15 19.28 -2.41
C ASN A 391 -16.71 18.46 -1.23
N LEU A 392 -15.88 18.16 -0.24
CA LEU A 392 -16.32 17.47 0.99
C LEU A 392 -17.39 18.24 1.78
N ALA A 393 -17.32 19.57 1.76
CA ALA A 393 -18.32 20.43 2.38
C ALA A 393 -19.64 20.41 1.60
N VAL A 394 -19.58 20.47 0.27
CA VAL A 394 -20.76 20.37 -0.62
C VAL A 394 -21.49 19.05 -0.41
N GLU A 395 -20.78 17.92 -0.31
CA GLU A 395 -21.36 16.61 0.00
C GLU A 395 -22.11 16.59 1.34
N ARG A 396 -21.67 17.43 2.30
CA ARG A 396 -22.31 17.63 3.61
C ARG A 396 -23.38 18.72 3.59
N GLY A 397 -23.71 19.27 2.43
CA GLY A 397 -24.68 20.36 2.27
C GLY A 397 -24.18 21.73 2.73
N ILE A 398 -22.88 21.88 3.00
CA ILE A 398 -22.24 23.11 3.48
C ILE A 398 -21.64 23.85 2.28
N ARG A 399 -22.33 24.89 1.81
CA ARG A 399 -21.87 25.76 0.72
C ARG A 399 -22.47 27.16 0.81
N PRO A 400 -21.77 28.22 0.36
CA PRO A 400 -22.31 29.57 0.28
C PRO A 400 -23.55 29.64 -0.63
N GLU A 401 -24.61 30.33 -0.19
CA GLU A 401 -25.86 30.51 -0.95
C GLU A 401 -25.62 31.12 -2.34
N VAL A 402 -24.67 32.04 -2.46
CA VAL A 402 -24.33 32.67 -3.74
C VAL A 402 -23.91 31.65 -4.79
N LEU A 403 -23.27 30.53 -4.40
CA LEU A 403 -22.86 29.49 -5.33
C LEU A 403 -24.03 28.63 -5.79
N VAL A 404 -25.05 28.45 -4.94
CA VAL A 404 -26.29 27.76 -5.34
C VAL A 404 -26.96 28.53 -6.46
N HIS A 405 -27.15 29.84 -6.27
CA HIS A 405 -27.75 30.68 -7.29
C HIS A 405 -26.94 30.74 -8.59
N ARG A 406 -25.60 30.70 -8.50
CA ARG A 406 -24.73 30.63 -9.68
C ARG A 406 -24.86 29.33 -10.46
N MET A 407 -25.06 28.21 -9.78
CA MET A 407 -25.31 26.92 -10.41
C MET A 407 -26.67 26.88 -11.09
N GLU A 408 -27.71 27.41 -10.43
CA GLU A 408 -29.06 27.54 -11.02
C GLU A 408 -29.02 28.39 -12.31
N GLU A 409 -28.31 29.51 -12.30
CA GLU A 409 -28.16 30.37 -13.49
C GLU A 409 -27.38 29.66 -14.60
N LEU A 410 -26.32 28.93 -14.25
CA LEU A 410 -25.54 28.13 -15.20
C LEU A 410 -26.42 27.07 -15.88
N GLU A 411 -27.25 26.35 -15.11
CA GLU A 411 -28.20 25.36 -15.65
C GLU A 411 -29.33 26.01 -16.48
N ALA A 412 -29.67 27.27 -16.19
CA ALA A 412 -30.71 28.00 -16.88
C ALA A 412 -30.24 28.58 -18.23
N SER A 413 -29.06 29.21 -18.25
CA SER A 413 -28.58 30.02 -19.38
C SER A 413 -27.30 29.51 -20.04
N GLY A 414 -26.63 28.52 -19.45
CA GLY A 414 -25.30 28.07 -19.86
C GLY A 414 -24.18 29.00 -19.38
N TYR A 415 -24.50 30.04 -18.60
CA TYR A 415 -23.53 30.99 -18.07
C TYR A 415 -23.71 31.19 -16.57
N SER A 416 -22.61 31.28 -15.82
CA SER A 416 -22.66 31.72 -14.41
C SER A 416 -22.98 33.21 -14.27
N PHE A 417 -22.85 33.97 -15.37
CA PHE A 417 -23.24 35.38 -15.53
C PHE A 417 -23.85 35.55 -16.90
N THR A 418 -25.16 35.76 -16.96
CA THR A 418 -25.87 35.94 -18.23
C THR A 418 -25.34 37.19 -18.97
N PRO A 419 -25.01 37.07 -20.26
CA PRO A 419 -24.51 38.19 -21.06
C PRO A 419 -25.51 39.34 -21.14
N ASP A 420 -25.01 40.56 -21.00
CA ASP A 420 -25.79 41.78 -21.22
C ASP A 420 -25.77 42.14 -22.72
N GLU A 421 -26.78 41.67 -23.45
CA GLU A 421 -26.86 41.89 -24.90
C GLU A 421 -27.07 43.36 -25.27
N GLU A 422 -27.72 44.16 -24.41
CA GLU A 422 -27.93 45.60 -24.65
C GLU A 422 -26.59 46.35 -24.56
N LEU A 423 -25.81 46.10 -23.51
CA LEU A 423 -24.47 46.68 -23.36
C LEU A 423 -23.51 46.22 -24.48
N ARG A 424 -23.65 44.97 -24.95
CA ARG A 424 -22.86 44.47 -26.08
C ARG A 424 -23.19 45.20 -27.38
N GLU A 425 -24.47 45.42 -27.65
CA GLU A 425 -24.92 46.19 -28.80
C GLU A 425 -24.42 47.64 -28.74
N GLU A 426 -24.52 48.30 -27.57
CA GLU A 426 -23.96 49.64 -27.35
C GLU A 426 -22.44 49.71 -27.62
N CYS A 427 -21.72 48.63 -27.33
CA CYS A 427 -20.29 48.49 -27.61
C CYS A 427 -19.97 48.11 -29.07
N GLY A 428 -20.98 47.91 -29.93
CA GLY A 428 -20.81 47.51 -31.33
C GLY A 428 -20.42 46.04 -31.52
N LEU A 429 -20.74 45.17 -30.55
CA LEU A 429 -20.48 43.74 -30.60
C LEU A 429 -21.74 42.99 -31.07
N ASP A 430 -21.57 41.92 -31.83
CA ASP A 430 -22.67 41.05 -32.24
C ASP A 430 -23.29 40.32 -31.04
N CYS A 431 -24.58 40.02 -31.10
CA CYS A 431 -25.25 39.20 -30.09
C CYS A 431 -24.62 37.83 -30.00
N MET A 432 -24.49 37.28 -28.78
CA MET A 432 -23.97 35.92 -28.65
C MET A 432 -25.01 34.89 -29.05
N GLU A 433 -24.58 33.85 -29.78
CA GLU A 433 -25.41 32.67 -29.98
C GLU A 433 -25.59 31.95 -28.64
N ALA A 434 -26.85 31.75 -28.24
CA ALA A 434 -27.18 31.06 -27.02
C ALA A 434 -26.74 29.58 -27.10
N PRO A 435 -26.20 29.01 -26.01
CA PRO A 435 -25.87 27.60 -25.96
C PRO A 435 -27.14 26.72 -26.06
N ASP A 436 -26.98 25.50 -26.57
CA ASP A 436 -28.03 24.49 -26.54
C ASP A 436 -28.25 24.02 -25.09
N ILE A 437 -29.20 24.66 -24.42
CA ILE A 437 -29.49 24.42 -23.00
C ILE A 437 -29.98 23.00 -22.74
N GLU A 438 -30.69 22.37 -23.67
CA GLU A 438 -31.19 21.00 -23.47
C GLU A 438 -30.03 19.99 -23.50
N SER A 439 -29.14 20.12 -24.48
CA SER A 439 -27.90 19.33 -24.55
C SER A 439 -26.99 19.59 -23.35
N PHE A 440 -26.87 20.85 -22.92
CA PHE A 440 -26.03 21.24 -21.79
C PHE A 440 -26.55 20.69 -20.45
N ARG A 441 -27.85 20.75 -20.19
CA ARG A 441 -28.44 20.15 -18.97
C ARG A 441 -28.23 18.65 -18.93
N LYS A 442 -28.41 17.96 -20.06
CA LYS A 442 -28.15 16.53 -20.15
C LYS A 442 -26.68 16.21 -19.82
N LEU A 443 -25.74 17.01 -20.30
CA LEU A 443 -24.33 16.86 -19.97
C LEU A 443 -24.06 17.02 -18.47
N ILE A 444 -24.70 17.99 -17.81
CA ILE A 444 -24.60 18.17 -16.35
C ILE A 444 -25.19 16.97 -15.61
N GLU A 445 -26.36 16.48 -16.01
CA GLU A 445 -27.00 15.30 -15.41
C GLU A 445 -26.12 14.05 -15.55
N ASP A 446 -25.54 13.82 -16.72
CA ASP A 446 -24.64 12.70 -16.99
C ASP A 446 -23.38 12.79 -16.11
N ALA A 447 -22.76 13.97 -16.01
CA ALA A 447 -21.59 14.21 -15.16
C ALA A 447 -21.88 14.02 -13.66
N THR A 448 -23.10 14.34 -13.20
CA THR A 448 -23.49 14.20 -11.78
C THR A 448 -23.79 12.74 -11.41
N ARG A 449 -24.31 11.94 -12.36
CA ARG A 449 -24.58 10.50 -12.16
C ARG A 449 -23.32 9.63 -12.09
N GLU A 450 -22.22 10.07 -12.70
CA GLU A 450 -20.93 9.36 -12.59
C GLU A 450 -20.25 9.58 -11.23
N SER A 451 -20.73 10.54 -10.43
CA SER A 451 -20.21 10.87 -9.09
C SER A 451 -21.01 10.29 -7.91
N GLU A 452 -22.12 9.58 -8.17
CA GLU A 452 -22.92 8.80 -7.19
C GLU A 452 -22.64 7.29 -7.31
#